data_AF-A0A2M7TIF9-F1
#
_entry.id   AF-A0A2M7TIF9-F1
#
_cell.length_a   1.000
_cell.length_b   1.000
_cell.length_c   1.000
_cell.angle_alpha   90.00
_cell.angle_beta   90.00
_cell.angle_gamma   90.00
#
_symmetry.space_group_name_H-M   'P 1'
#
loop_
_entity.id
_entity.type
_entity.pdbx_description
1 polymer ?
#
loop_
_entity_poly.entity_id
_entity_poly.type
_entity_poly.pdbx_seq_one_letter_code
_entity_poly.pdbx_strand_id
1 'polypeptide(L)'
;MAFIRRVKTKSGATAVHIAYKSHGRITRIDHIGSAHTSDDLVALVSLARKRLQGQQCSLFESPPSRLQIGLAQTASTLLFYIFCYIVY
;
A
#
# COMPACT_ATOMS: atom_id res chain seq x y z
N MET A 1 -12.90 -8.33 -2.47
CA MET A 1 -12.31 -7.99 -3.78
C MET A 1 -12.90 -6.68 -4.28
N ALA A 2 -12.08 -5.74 -4.75
CA ALA A 2 -12.53 -4.45 -5.27
C ALA A 2 -12.32 -4.37 -6.79
N PHE A 3 -13.21 -3.69 -7.51
CA PHE A 3 -13.12 -3.54 -8.97
C PHE A 3 -13.69 -2.20 -9.45
N ILE A 4 -13.20 -1.72 -10.59
CA ILE A 4 -13.67 -0.47 -11.20
C ILE A 4 -14.97 -0.74 -11.96
N ARG A 5 -16.01 0.02 -11.64
CA ARG A 5 -17.31 -0.01 -12.33
C ARG A 5 -17.53 1.31 -13.05
N ARG A 6 -17.93 1.25 -14.32
CA ARG A 6 -18.34 2.42 -15.11
C ARG A 6 -19.85 2.38 -15.32
N VAL A 7 -20.53 3.51 -15.14
CA VAL A 7 -21.98 3.63 -15.28
C VAL A 7 -22.30 4.86 -16.12
N LYS A 8 -23.08 4.67 -17.20
CA LYS A 8 -23.61 5.80 -17.97
C LYS A 8 -24.75 6.45 -17.18
N THR A 9 -24.67 7.75 -16.94
CA THR A 9 -25.70 8.52 -16.25
C THR A 9 -26.73 9.05 -17.24
N LYS A 10 -27.90 9.44 -16.72
CA LYS A 10 -28.98 10.04 -17.54
C LYS A 10 -28.56 11.36 -18.19
N SER A 11 -27.59 12.07 -17.60
CA SER A 11 -27.03 13.32 -18.12
C SER A 11 -25.99 13.13 -19.24
N GLY A 12 -25.72 11.90 -19.66
CA GLY A 12 -24.72 11.60 -20.70
C GLY A 12 -23.28 11.49 -20.18
N ALA A 13 -23.05 11.70 -18.89
CA ALA A 13 -21.75 11.47 -18.28
C ALA A 13 -21.49 9.98 -18.02
N THR A 14 -20.24 9.59 -17.86
CA THR A 14 -19.84 8.28 -17.36
C THR A 14 -19.29 8.40 -15.96
N ALA A 15 -20.05 7.91 -14.98
CA ALA A 15 -19.61 7.80 -13.60
C ALA A 15 -18.63 6.63 -13.43
N VAL A 16 -17.53 6.86 -12.71
CA VAL A 16 -16.51 5.88 -12.37
C VAL A 16 -16.56 5.61 -10.88
N HIS A 17 -16.76 4.35 -10.50
CA HIS A 17 -16.82 3.90 -9.11
C HIS A 17 -15.80 2.79 -8.85
N ILE A 18 -15.45 2.61 -7.58
CA ILE A 18 -14.80 1.41 -7.08
C ILE A 18 -15.82 0.62 -6.25
N ALA A 19 -16.20 -0.57 -6.72
CA ALA A 19 -17.13 -1.44 -6.02
C ALA A 19 -16.37 -2.53 -5.26
N TYR A 20 -16.73 -2.73 -4.00
CA TYR A 20 -16.15 -3.75 -3.14
C TYR A 20 -17.15 -4.90 -3.00
N LYS A 21 -16.69 -6.10 -3.34
CA LYS A 21 -17.43 -7.35 -3.25
C LYS A 21 -16.89 -8.20 -2.11
N SER A 22 -17.78 -8.68 -1.25
CA SER A 22 -17.51 -9.64 -0.18
C SER A 22 -18.60 -10.72 -0.20
N HIS A 23 -18.21 -12.00 -0.11
CA HIS A 23 -19.15 -13.13 -0.03
C HIS A 23 -20.23 -13.11 -1.13
N GLY A 24 -19.84 -12.80 -2.36
CA GLY A 24 -20.76 -12.74 -3.49
C GLY A 24 -21.59 -11.44 -3.59
N ARG A 25 -21.60 -10.58 -2.57
CA ARG A 25 -22.40 -9.36 -2.50
C ARG A 25 -21.55 -8.10 -2.58
N ILE A 26 -22.10 -7.01 -3.14
CA ILE A 26 -21.45 -5.70 -3.13
C ILE A 26 -21.67 -5.08 -1.76
N THR A 27 -20.60 -4.81 -1.02
CA THR A 27 -20.63 -4.28 0.35
C THR A 27 -20.43 -2.77 0.39
N ARG A 28 -19.66 -2.21 -0.54
CA ARG A 28 -19.35 -0.78 -0.59
C ARG A 28 -19.17 -0.32 -2.03
N ILE A 29 -19.51 0.93 -2.31
CA ILE A 29 -19.27 1.59 -3.59
C ILE A 29 -18.68 2.96 -3.29
N ASP A 30 -17.44 3.19 -3.70
CA ASP A 30 -16.79 4.50 -3.61
C ASP A 30 -16.95 5.24 -4.94
N HIS A 31 -17.50 6.45 -4.89
CA HIS A 31 -17.64 7.32 -6.05
C HIS A 31 -16.32 8.06 -6.32
N ILE A 32 -15.79 7.97 -7.54
CA ILE A 32 -14.55 8.64 -7.95
C ILE A 32 -14.85 9.93 -8.70
N GLY A 33 -15.86 9.93 -9.56
CA GLY A 33 -16.31 11.09 -10.32
C GLY A 33 -17.07 10.71 -11.60
N SER A 34 -17.56 11.71 -12.33
CA SER A 34 -18.22 11.55 -13.63
C SER A 34 -17.46 12.28 -14.73
N ALA A 35 -17.19 11.58 -15.84
CA ALA A 35 -16.55 12.14 -17.02
C ALA A 35 -17.59 12.46 -18.10
N HIS A 36 -17.55 13.66 -18.65
CA HIS A 36 -18.36 14.06 -19.81
C HIS A 36 -17.62 13.87 -21.13
N THR A 37 -16.29 13.78 -21.08
CA THR A 37 -15.41 13.60 -22.24
C THR A 37 -14.62 12.29 -22.12
N SER A 38 -14.16 11.74 -23.24
CA SER A 38 -13.30 10.55 -23.27
C SER A 38 -12.00 10.74 -22.51
N ASP A 39 -11.38 11.91 -22.59
CA ASP A 39 -10.09 12.19 -21.94
C ASP A 39 -10.23 12.20 -20.41
N ASP A 40 -11.28 12.85 -19.91
CA ASP A 40 -11.62 12.84 -18.49
C ASP A 40 -11.88 11.42 -17.97
N LEU A 41 -12.49 10.56 -18.80
CA LEU A 41 -12.74 9.17 -18.45
C LEU A 41 -11.42 8.41 -18.24
N VAL A 42 -10.43 8.61 -19.13
CA VAL A 42 -9.11 7.98 -19.00
C VAL A 42 -8.43 8.43 -17.71
N ALA A 43 -8.49 9.73 -17.41
CA ALA A 43 -7.94 10.29 -16.18
C ALA A 43 -8.62 9.67 -14.93
N LEU A 44 -9.95 9.60 -14.88
CA LEU A 44 -10.69 9.02 -13.76
C LEU A 44 -10.43 7.52 -13.58
N VAL A 45 -10.33 6.76 -14.68
CA VAL A 45 -9.98 5.33 -14.61
C VAL A 45 -8.55 5.15 -14.10
N SER A 46 -7.61 5.99 -14.54
CA SER A 46 -6.23 5.95 -14.05
C SER A 46 -6.15 6.25 -12.54
N LEU A 47 -6.93 7.22 -12.06
CA LEU A 47 -7.05 7.55 -10.64
C LEU A 47 -7.66 6.40 -9.85
N ALA A 48 -8.74 5.79 -10.36
CA ALA A 48 -9.38 4.63 -9.72
C ALA A 48 -8.42 3.44 -9.64
N ARG A 49 -7.59 3.19 -10.66
CA ARG A 49 -6.55 2.16 -10.64
C ARG A 49 -5.49 2.43 -9.58
N LYS A 50 -5.00 3.68 -9.48
CA LYS A 50 -4.04 4.08 -8.43
C LYS A 50 -4.61 3.85 -7.03
N ARG A 51 -5.88 4.20 -6.80
CA ARG A 51 -6.55 3.94 -5.51
C ARG A 51 -6.69 2.44 -5.21
N LEU A 52 -7.05 1.63 -6.21
CA LEU A 52 -7.12 0.18 -6.06
C LEU A 52 -5.76 -0.45 -5.74
N GLN A 53 -4.69 -0.01 -6.42
CA GLN A 53 -3.33 -0.50 -6.17
C GLN A 53 -2.84 -0.07 -4.77
N GLY A 54 -3.07 1.17 -4.36
CA GLY A 54 -2.69 1.64 -3.01
C GLY A 54 -3.46 0.93 -1.88
N GLN A 55 -4.66 0.42 -2.13
CA GLN A 55 -5.42 -0.39 -1.16
C GLN A 55 -5.05 -1.88 -1.20
N GLN A 56 -4.53 -2.37 -2.33
CA GLN A 56 -4.00 -3.71 -2.44
C GLN A 56 -2.55 -3.68 -1.98
N CYS A 57 -2.31 -3.71 -0.67
CA CYS A 57 -0.99 -4.03 -0.14
C CYS A 57 -0.47 -5.28 -0.86
N SER A 58 0.76 -5.19 -1.33
CA SER A 58 1.47 -6.25 -2.03
C SER A 58 1.33 -7.56 -1.26
N LEU A 59 0.74 -8.59 -1.87
CA LEU A 59 0.64 -9.92 -1.25
C LEU A 59 2.02 -10.49 -0.85
N PHE A 60 3.07 -9.95 -1.46
CA PHE A 60 4.45 -10.05 -1.00
C PHE A 60 4.97 -8.65 -0.66
N GLU A 61 4.73 -8.17 0.55
CA GLU A 61 5.67 -7.23 1.15
C GLU A 61 7.00 -7.97 1.24
N SER A 62 7.95 -7.68 0.34
CA SER A 62 9.35 -7.89 0.70
C SER A 62 9.52 -7.13 2.00
N PRO A 63 9.96 -7.77 3.11
CA PRO A 63 10.13 -7.05 4.36
C PRO A 63 10.99 -5.83 4.04
N PRO A 64 10.66 -4.62 4.56
CA PRO A 64 11.57 -3.49 4.41
C PRO A 64 12.91 -4.05 4.84
N SER A 65 13.91 -3.97 3.96
CA SER A 65 15.24 -4.52 4.20
C SER A 65 15.70 -3.95 5.53
N ARG A 66 15.46 -4.73 6.59
CA ARG A 66 15.85 -4.39 7.94
C ARG A 66 17.34 -4.56 7.83
N LEU A 67 18.05 -3.46 7.65
CA LEU A 67 19.47 -3.42 7.91
C LEU A 67 19.63 -3.92 9.34
N GLN A 68 19.78 -5.23 9.49
CA GLN A 68 20.22 -5.84 10.73
C GLN A 68 21.69 -5.44 10.81
N ILE A 69 21.93 -4.24 11.30
CA ILE A 69 23.23 -3.84 11.79
C ILE A 69 23.39 -4.69 13.05
N GLY A 70 23.90 -5.90 12.88
CA GLY A 70 24.42 -6.67 13.98
C GLY A 70 25.53 -5.83 14.58
N LEU A 71 25.39 -5.45 15.83
CA LEU A 71 26.54 -5.00 16.60
C LEU A 71 27.49 -6.19 16.59
N ALA A 72 28.55 -6.11 15.80
CA ALA A 72 29.70 -6.98 16.01
C ALA A 72 30.10 -6.74 17.45
N GLN A 73 29.90 -7.75 18.30
CA GLN A 73 30.42 -7.71 19.66
C GLN A 73 31.94 -7.58 19.54
N THR A 74 32.45 -6.36 19.64
CA THR A 74 33.88 -6.12 19.74
C THR A 74 34.26 -6.30 21.21
N ALA A 75 34.35 -7.55 21.64
CA ALA A 75 34.90 -7.85 22.96
C ALA A 75 36.41 -7.58 22.92
N SER A 76 36.84 -6.48 23.54
CA SER A 76 38.27 -6.15 23.69
C SER A 76 38.84 -6.91 24.88
N THR A 77 39.78 -7.82 24.62
CA THR A 77 40.46 -8.61 25.66
C THR A 77 41.24 -7.74 26.64
N LEU A 78 41.78 -6.60 26.17
CA LEU A 78 42.47 -5.62 27.02
C LEU A 78 41.55 -4.98 28.05
N LEU A 79 40.32 -4.64 27.65
CA LEU A 79 39.35 -4.00 28.56
C LEU A 79 38.90 -4.98 29.65
N PHE A 80 38.74 -6.27 29.30
CA PHE A 80 38.45 -7.33 30.27
C PHE A 80 39.60 -7.54 31.26
N TYR A 81 40.85 -7.49 30.78
CA TYR A 81 42.03 -7.66 31.64
C TYR A 81 42.21 -6.52 32.65
N ILE A 82 41.98 -5.28 32.20
CA ILE A 82 42.06 -4.09 33.07
C ILE A 82 40.96 -4.14 34.14
N PHE A 83 39.74 -4.54 33.77
CA PHE A 83 38.63 -4.63 34.72
C PHE A 83 38.88 -5.69 35.80
N CYS A 84 39.50 -6.81 35.45
CA CYS A 84 39.85 -7.86 36.42
C CYS A 84 40.95 -7.41 37.40
N TYR A 85 41.92 -6.61 36.94
CA TYR A 85 43.02 -6.13 37.78
C TYR A 85 42.62 -5.02 38.77
N ILE A 86 41.54 -4.27 38.49
CA ILE A 86 41.06 -3.20 39.39
C ILE A 86 40.13 -3.75 40.49
N VAL A 87 39.56 -4.94 40.30
CA VAL A 87 38.55 -5.53 41.19
C VAL A 87 39.16 -6.57 42.16
N TYR A 88 40.45 -6.90 42.04
CA TYR A 88 41.19 -7.78 42.95
C TYR A 88 42.26 -7.03 43.74
#